data_AF-A0A7G1IGL3-F1
#
_entry.id   AF-A0A7G1IGL3-F1
#
_cell.length_a   1.000
_cell.length_b   1.000
_cell.length_c   1.000
_cell.angle_alpha   90.00
_cell.angle_beta   90.00
_cell.angle_gamma   90.00
#
_symmetry.space_group_name_H-M   'P 1'
#
loop_
_entity.id
_entity.type
_entity.pdbx_description
1 polymer ?
#
loop_
_entity_poly.entity_id
_entity_poly.type
_entity_poly.pdbx_seq_one_letter_code
_entity_poly.pdbx_strand_id
1 'polypeptide(L)'
;MTPGLVDQVYGTKVSAALLDGPGGYAHPDGHPGYWTSSTRELLSPGATDNPAQEFAYARAHFFRPLRLRDPFHTAATSTESFTVLDAHDLLVAETRDALGNTTRAVGLDYRVLRPSRLADPNGNISAVAYDPFGVVAGSAVMGKPAPAPVEGDTLDGFVADPTPAQLQDLLADPRGPLAATLLAGATTRTIVDRNAFRRTPAGPPVTVTIVREIHVSDLPAGAASPLQVRLAYSDGLGRQVQTKVQARAGPVAQRDAAGAVIVGADGQPVLTATDADPRWIASGWTVYNNKGFAVRQYQPFYTDRHQFEFDVRVGSAPSRSTTRWAARSGCCIPTTPGRRPSSARGARNPGTPTTRWRWWAPPTTTSVVSSNACPRRRTSRPGPRCAPIPRWRPGAGRTPTNGLRSVAPPSRRWCTLRHRRWRIVIRSGARS
;
A
#
# COMPACT_ATOMS: atom_id res chain seq x y z
N MET A 1 -0.52 -17.19 -31.59
CA MET A 1 0.47 -18.23 -31.91
C MET A 1 0.54 -18.40 -33.43
N THR A 2 1.73 -18.46 -34.01
CA THR A 2 1.88 -18.79 -35.44
C THR A 2 1.84 -20.31 -35.63
N PRO A 3 1.43 -20.83 -36.80
CA PRO A 3 1.40 -22.27 -37.06
C PRO A 3 2.76 -22.95 -36.79
N GLY A 4 3.86 -22.36 -37.25
CA GLY A 4 5.20 -22.89 -37.00
C GLY A 4 5.60 -22.93 -35.51
N LEU A 5 5.09 -22.00 -34.69
CA LEU A 5 5.29 -22.06 -33.23
C LEU A 5 4.47 -23.18 -32.59
N VAL A 6 3.26 -23.44 -33.11
CA VAL A 6 2.43 -24.56 -32.66
C VAL A 6 3.14 -25.88 -32.92
N ASP A 7 3.65 -26.07 -34.14
CA ASP A 7 4.37 -27.28 -34.54
C ASP A 7 5.65 -27.46 -33.70
N GLN A 8 6.43 -26.39 -33.50
CA GLN A 8 7.68 -26.45 -32.74
C GLN A 8 7.48 -26.81 -31.27
N VAL A 9 6.44 -26.26 -30.62
CA VAL A 9 6.24 -26.41 -29.17
C VAL A 9 5.35 -27.60 -28.83
N TYR A 10 4.27 -27.81 -29.58
CA TYR A 10 3.24 -28.78 -29.26
C TYR A 10 3.26 -30.01 -30.18
N GLY A 11 3.83 -29.92 -31.38
CA GLY A 11 3.82 -31.00 -32.36
C GLY A 11 2.40 -31.54 -32.57
N THR A 12 2.22 -32.86 -32.49
CA THR A 12 0.92 -33.53 -32.69
C THR A 12 -0.01 -33.52 -31.47
N LYS A 13 0.39 -32.91 -30.35
CA LYS A 13 -0.41 -32.92 -29.10
C LYS A 13 -1.63 -32.00 -29.16
N VAL A 14 -1.67 -31.08 -30.11
CA VAL A 14 -2.73 -30.09 -30.29
C VAL A 14 -3.16 -30.11 -31.75
N SER A 15 -4.46 -30.17 -32.02
CA SER A 15 -5.02 -30.12 -33.37
C SER A 15 -5.61 -28.74 -33.66
N ALA A 16 -5.74 -28.39 -34.95
CA ALA A 16 -6.44 -27.17 -35.36
C ALA A 16 -7.88 -27.16 -34.82
N ALA A 17 -8.60 -28.28 -34.90
CA ALA A 17 -9.95 -28.41 -34.34
C ALA A 17 -10.01 -28.13 -32.82
N LEU A 18 -8.97 -28.48 -32.07
CA LEU A 18 -8.88 -28.17 -30.64
C LEU A 18 -8.67 -26.66 -30.41
N LEU A 19 -7.84 -26.01 -31.24
CA LEU A 19 -7.55 -24.58 -31.12
C LEU A 19 -8.76 -23.72 -31.56
N ASP A 20 -9.39 -24.08 -32.68
CA ASP A 20 -10.49 -23.35 -33.29
C ASP A 20 -11.82 -23.56 -32.56
N GLY A 21 -12.01 -24.73 -31.93
CA GLY A 21 -13.19 -25.05 -31.14
C GLY A 21 -12.99 -24.76 -29.65
N PRO A 22 -12.68 -25.78 -28.81
CA PRO A 22 -12.55 -25.60 -27.36
C PRO A 22 -11.48 -24.60 -26.92
N GLY A 23 -10.46 -24.37 -27.74
CA GLY A 23 -9.37 -23.43 -27.47
C GLY A 23 -9.74 -21.96 -27.63
N GLY A 24 -10.87 -21.66 -28.31
CA GLY A 24 -11.38 -20.29 -28.47
C GLY A 24 -10.48 -19.35 -29.27
N TYR A 25 -9.56 -19.89 -30.08
CA TYR A 25 -8.72 -19.07 -30.95
C TYR A 25 -9.50 -18.60 -32.18
N ALA A 26 -9.17 -17.39 -32.62
CA ALA A 26 -9.76 -16.75 -33.78
C ALA A 26 -8.71 -16.43 -34.84
N HIS A 27 -9.16 -16.31 -36.09
CA HIS A 27 -8.37 -15.96 -37.26
C HIS A 27 -8.91 -14.65 -37.87
N PRO A 28 -8.61 -13.48 -37.26
CA PRO A 28 -9.10 -12.19 -37.75
C PRO A 28 -8.63 -11.96 -39.19
N ASP A 29 -9.56 -11.56 -40.06
CA ASP A 29 -9.32 -11.30 -41.49
C ASP A 29 -8.62 -12.45 -42.24
N GLY A 30 -8.89 -13.70 -41.83
CA GLY A 30 -8.28 -14.89 -42.44
C GLY A 30 -6.79 -15.06 -42.11
N HIS A 31 -6.28 -14.36 -41.09
CA HIS A 31 -4.88 -14.44 -40.70
C HIS A 31 -4.50 -15.88 -40.27
N PRO A 32 -3.36 -16.44 -40.75
CA PRO A 32 -3.02 -17.85 -40.55
C PRO A 32 -2.62 -18.21 -39.11
N GLY A 33 -2.27 -17.22 -38.29
CA GLY A 33 -1.99 -17.41 -36.86
C GLY A 33 -3.24 -17.45 -36.00
N TYR A 34 -3.14 -18.15 -34.88
CA TYR A 34 -4.15 -18.24 -33.83
C TYR A 34 -4.09 -17.01 -32.92
N TRP A 35 -5.20 -16.29 -32.80
CA TRP A 35 -5.33 -15.12 -31.93
C TRP A 35 -6.32 -15.39 -30.80
N THR A 36 -6.03 -14.88 -29.60
CA THR A 36 -7.01 -14.88 -28.51
C THR A 36 -7.89 -13.64 -28.66
N SER A 37 -9.21 -13.83 -28.67
CA SER A 37 -10.12 -12.68 -28.56
C SER A 37 -10.03 -12.09 -27.15
N SER A 38 -10.17 -10.77 -27.03
CA SER A 38 -10.36 -10.13 -25.73
C SER A 38 -11.84 -10.16 -25.34
N THR A 39 -12.12 -10.02 -24.05
CA THR A 39 -13.46 -9.72 -23.55
C THR A 39 -14.03 -8.50 -24.28
N ARG A 40 -15.30 -8.58 -24.67
CA ARG A 40 -16.04 -7.48 -25.28
C ARG A 40 -16.79 -6.70 -24.21
N GLU A 41 -16.68 -5.39 -24.26
CA GLU A 41 -17.49 -4.47 -23.47
C GLU A 41 -18.70 -4.06 -24.29
N LEU A 42 -19.89 -4.20 -23.70
CA LEU A 42 -21.16 -3.84 -24.29
C LEU A 42 -21.76 -2.69 -23.47
N LEU A 43 -22.29 -1.69 -24.17
CA LEU A 43 -22.65 -0.38 -23.62
C LEU A 43 -24.15 -0.23 -23.33
N SER A 44 -24.91 -1.32 -23.44
CA SER A 44 -26.33 -1.36 -23.11
C SER A 44 -26.65 -2.56 -22.21
N PRO A 45 -27.72 -2.47 -21.39
CA PRO A 45 -28.08 -3.54 -20.48
C PRO A 45 -28.80 -4.70 -21.19
N GLY A 46 -29.43 -4.49 -22.34
CA GLY A 46 -30.28 -5.48 -23.01
C GLY A 46 -29.50 -6.55 -23.77
N ALA A 47 -29.67 -7.81 -23.38
CA ALA A 47 -28.94 -8.95 -23.96
C ALA A 47 -29.08 -9.09 -25.49
N THR A 48 -30.23 -8.65 -25.99
CA THR A 48 -30.68 -8.76 -27.37
C THR A 48 -30.68 -7.42 -28.10
N ASP A 49 -30.11 -6.36 -27.50
CA ASP A 49 -30.06 -5.04 -28.14
C ASP A 49 -29.24 -5.11 -29.42
N ASN A 50 -29.78 -4.53 -30.49
CA ASN A 50 -29.04 -4.37 -31.74
C ASN A 50 -28.09 -3.16 -31.66
N PRO A 51 -27.13 -3.02 -32.60
CA PRO A 51 -26.14 -1.93 -32.56
C PRO A 51 -26.73 -0.51 -32.50
N ALA A 52 -27.89 -0.28 -33.10
CA ALA A 52 -28.54 1.04 -33.07
C ALA A 52 -29.16 1.33 -31.70
N GLN A 53 -29.77 0.32 -31.06
CA GLN A 53 -30.29 0.41 -29.70
C GLN A 53 -29.15 0.60 -28.69
N GLU A 54 -28.07 -0.16 -28.83
CA GLU A 54 -26.89 -0.04 -27.98
C GLU A 54 -26.27 1.37 -28.09
N PHE A 55 -26.08 1.87 -29.31
CA PHE A 55 -25.55 3.22 -29.52
C PHE A 55 -26.44 4.31 -28.92
N ALA A 56 -27.76 4.20 -29.08
CA ALA A 56 -28.72 5.15 -28.52
C ALA A 56 -28.66 5.17 -26.98
N TYR A 57 -28.61 3.98 -26.35
CA TYR A 57 -28.49 3.84 -24.91
C TYR A 57 -27.15 4.40 -24.41
N ALA A 58 -26.04 3.97 -25.02
CA ALA A 58 -24.70 4.41 -24.68
C ALA A 58 -24.56 5.93 -24.75
N ARG A 59 -25.14 6.57 -25.78
CA ARG A 59 -25.13 8.04 -25.91
C ARG A 59 -25.88 8.74 -24.77
N ALA A 60 -26.97 8.15 -24.28
CA ALA A 60 -27.74 8.69 -23.17
C ALA A 60 -27.05 8.46 -21.81
N HIS A 61 -26.27 7.39 -21.69
CA HIS A 61 -25.63 6.92 -20.44
C HIS A 61 -24.09 6.99 -20.49
N PHE A 62 -23.55 8.03 -21.13
CA PHE A 62 -22.13 8.38 -21.12
C PHE A 62 -21.15 7.27 -21.58
N PHE A 63 -21.60 6.39 -22.49
CA PHE A 63 -20.83 5.28 -23.05
C PHE A 63 -20.18 4.40 -21.98
N ARG A 64 -20.89 4.16 -20.87
CA ARG A 64 -20.41 3.32 -19.77
C ARG A 64 -20.55 1.83 -20.15
N PRO A 65 -19.54 0.99 -19.86
CA PRO A 65 -19.67 -0.45 -20.04
C PRO A 65 -20.65 -1.00 -19.00
N LEU A 66 -21.68 -1.71 -19.48
CA LEU A 66 -22.73 -2.31 -18.65
C LEU A 66 -22.71 -3.83 -18.72
N ARG A 67 -22.13 -4.40 -19.76
CA ARG A 67 -21.99 -5.85 -19.90
C ARG A 67 -20.60 -6.20 -20.38
N LEU A 68 -20.07 -7.29 -19.85
CA LEU A 68 -18.85 -7.92 -20.34
C LEU A 68 -19.23 -9.27 -20.90
N ARG A 69 -18.71 -9.59 -22.08
CA ARG A 69 -18.89 -10.88 -22.74
C ARG A 69 -17.51 -11.45 -23.03
N ASP A 70 -17.20 -12.60 -22.45
CA ASP A 70 -15.91 -13.23 -22.70
C ASP A 70 -15.84 -13.88 -24.10
N PRO A 71 -14.64 -14.28 -24.57
CA PRO A 71 -14.46 -14.95 -25.85
C PRO A 71 -15.17 -16.30 -26.03
N PHE A 72 -15.51 -16.98 -24.93
CA PHE A 72 -16.12 -18.30 -24.93
C PHE A 72 -17.65 -18.24 -24.89
N HIS A 73 -18.22 -17.04 -24.95
CA HIS A 73 -19.66 -16.85 -25.07
C HIS A 73 -20.22 -17.58 -26.29
N THR A 74 -21.24 -18.41 -26.07
CA THR A 74 -22.02 -19.02 -27.15
C THR A 74 -23.51 -18.88 -26.87
N ALA A 75 -24.35 -19.13 -27.89
CA ALA A 75 -25.80 -19.15 -27.70
C ALA A 75 -26.26 -20.22 -26.67
N ALA A 76 -25.46 -21.27 -26.46
CA ALA A 76 -25.74 -22.34 -25.50
C ALA A 76 -25.14 -22.08 -24.11
N THR A 77 -24.13 -21.20 -24.00
CA THR A 77 -23.42 -20.92 -22.76
C THR A 77 -23.15 -19.42 -22.66
N SER A 78 -23.98 -18.74 -21.88
CA SER A 78 -23.78 -17.33 -21.60
C SER A 78 -22.62 -17.15 -20.62
N THR A 79 -21.66 -16.32 -21.01
CA THR A 79 -20.56 -15.86 -20.16
C THR A 79 -20.68 -14.38 -19.81
N GLU A 80 -21.89 -13.83 -19.88
CA GLU A 80 -22.11 -12.40 -19.68
C GLU A 80 -22.18 -12.02 -18.22
N SER A 81 -21.39 -11.02 -17.83
CA SER A 81 -21.57 -10.32 -16.56
C SER A 81 -22.21 -8.96 -16.78
N PHE A 82 -23.10 -8.57 -15.88
CA PHE A 82 -23.88 -7.34 -15.95
C PHE A 82 -23.44 -6.38 -14.85
N THR A 83 -23.47 -5.10 -15.16
CA THR A 83 -23.27 -3.98 -14.24
C THR A 83 -24.46 -3.05 -14.39
N VAL A 84 -25.09 -2.71 -13.27
CA VAL A 84 -26.17 -1.72 -13.20
C VAL A 84 -25.64 -0.51 -12.47
N LEU A 85 -25.83 0.68 -13.05
CA LEU A 85 -25.47 1.95 -12.42
C LEU A 85 -26.64 2.52 -11.61
N ASP A 86 -26.33 3.50 -10.77
CA ASP A 86 -27.34 4.31 -10.09
C ASP A 86 -28.07 5.25 -11.07
N ALA A 87 -29.09 5.96 -10.58
CA ALA A 87 -29.91 6.85 -11.41
C ALA A 87 -29.14 8.00 -12.09
N HIS A 88 -27.89 8.25 -11.70
CA HIS A 88 -27.05 9.33 -12.23
C HIS A 88 -25.90 8.82 -13.11
N ASP A 89 -25.83 7.52 -13.41
CA ASP A 89 -24.73 6.88 -14.15
C ASP A 89 -23.34 7.07 -13.50
N LEU A 90 -23.28 7.25 -12.17
CA LEU A 90 -22.06 7.55 -11.42
C LEU A 90 -21.48 6.32 -10.73
N LEU A 91 -22.31 5.59 -9.99
CA LEU A 91 -21.89 4.50 -9.11
C LEU A 91 -22.50 3.19 -9.55
N VAL A 92 -21.73 2.11 -9.38
CA VAL A 92 -22.24 0.75 -9.60
C VAL A 92 -23.19 0.41 -8.46
N ALA A 93 -24.45 0.16 -8.82
CA ALA A 93 -25.51 -0.24 -7.92
C ALA A 93 -25.62 -1.77 -7.82
N GLU A 94 -25.33 -2.51 -8.90
CA GLU A 94 -25.39 -3.97 -8.91
C GLU A 94 -24.36 -4.54 -9.89
N THR A 95 -23.77 -5.67 -9.55
CA THR A 95 -23.01 -6.52 -10.48
C THR A 95 -23.56 -7.93 -10.42
N ARG A 96 -23.75 -8.54 -11.58
CA ARG A 96 -24.18 -9.93 -11.72
C ARG A 96 -23.17 -10.69 -12.58
N ASP A 97 -22.69 -11.83 -12.09
CA ASP A 97 -21.81 -12.69 -12.89
C ASP A 97 -22.61 -13.56 -13.88
N ALA A 98 -21.90 -14.32 -14.72
CA ALA A 98 -22.51 -15.20 -15.72
C ALA A 98 -23.34 -16.35 -15.12
N LEU A 99 -23.12 -16.69 -13.84
CA LEU A 99 -23.88 -17.72 -13.12
C LEU A 99 -25.10 -17.13 -12.40
N GLY A 100 -25.29 -15.81 -12.46
CA GLY A 100 -26.39 -15.11 -11.81
C GLY A 100 -26.11 -14.66 -10.37
N ASN A 101 -24.90 -14.89 -9.85
CA ASN A 101 -24.52 -14.39 -8.52
C ASN A 101 -24.53 -12.87 -8.55
N THR A 102 -25.31 -12.27 -7.65
CA THR A 102 -25.59 -10.84 -7.66
C THR A 102 -25.02 -10.19 -6.41
N THR A 103 -24.20 -9.16 -6.60
CA THR A 103 -23.74 -8.27 -5.53
C THR A 103 -24.38 -6.91 -5.72
N ARG A 104 -25.02 -6.36 -4.68
CA ARG A 104 -25.79 -5.13 -4.80
C ARG A 104 -25.37 -4.10 -3.75
N ALA A 105 -25.07 -2.88 -4.18
CA ALA A 105 -24.96 -1.75 -3.26
C ALA A 105 -26.37 -1.36 -2.79
N VAL A 106 -26.68 -1.68 -1.54
CA VAL A 106 -27.96 -1.33 -0.90
C VAL A 106 -27.91 0.04 -0.23
N GLY A 107 -26.71 0.62 -0.11
CA GLY A 107 -26.50 2.00 0.33
C GLY A 107 -25.30 2.61 -0.39
N LEU A 108 -25.47 3.83 -0.89
CA LEU A 108 -24.44 4.63 -1.56
C LEU A 108 -24.20 5.92 -0.78
N ASP A 109 -22.95 6.27 -0.53
CA ASP A 109 -22.56 7.56 0.04
C ASP A 109 -21.96 8.44 -1.07
N TYR A 110 -22.76 9.40 -1.54
CA TYR A 110 -22.37 10.32 -2.61
C TYR A 110 -21.34 11.37 -2.19
N ARG A 111 -21.08 11.58 -0.88
CA ARG A 111 -20.00 12.48 -0.44
C ARG A 111 -18.63 11.91 -0.80
N VAL A 112 -18.51 10.58 -0.76
CA VAL A 112 -17.27 9.84 -1.05
C VAL A 112 -17.30 9.09 -2.36
N LEU A 113 -18.46 9.04 -3.04
CA LEU A 113 -18.72 8.30 -4.27
C LEU A 113 -18.40 6.80 -4.12
N ARG A 114 -18.87 6.19 -3.03
CA ARG A 114 -18.63 4.77 -2.70
C ARG A 114 -19.85 4.12 -2.02
N PRO A 115 -19.97 2.79 -2.08
CA PRO A 115 -20.96 2.07 -1.30
C PRO A 115 -20.74 2.23 0.21
N SER A 116 -21.83 2.41 0.95
CA SER A 116 -21.88 2.35 2.42
C SER A 116 -22.48 1.05 2.92
N ARG A 117 -23.27 0.34 2.10
CA ARG A 117 -23.79 -0.99 2.40
C ARG A 117 -23.82 -1.85 1.14
N LEU A 118 -23.37 -3.09 1.25
CA LEU A 118 -23.26 -4.06 0.16
C LEU A 118 -23.94 -5.37 0.56
N ALA A 119 -24.85 -5.86 -0.28
CA ALA A 119 -25.40 -7.20 -0.20
C ALA A 119 -24.55 -8.15 -1.07
N ASP A 120 -24.06 -9.23 -0.46
CA ASP A 120 -23.37 -10.30 -1.18
C ASP A 120 -24.37 -11.23 -1.92
N PRO A 121 -23.90 -12.17 -2.75
CA PRO A 121 -24.76 -13.13 -3.44
C PRO A 121 -25.58 -14.06 -2.51
N ASN A 122 -25.19 -14.20 -1.25
CA ASN A 122 -25.92 -14.99 -0.24
C ASN A 122 -26.99 -14.15 0.49
N GLY A 123 -27.05 -12.84 0.22
CA GLY A 123 -27.93 -11.87 0.84
C GLY A 123 -27.42 -11.30 2.16
N ASN A 124 -26.19 -11.59 2.57
CA ASN A 124 -25.60 -10.99 3.78
C ASN A 124 -25.19 -9.54 3.50
N ILE A 125 -25.34 -8.68 4.50
CA ILE A 125 -25.01 -7.26 4.36
C ILE A 125 -23.66 -6.95 5.02
N SER A 126 -22.76 -6.30 4.28
CA SER A 126 -21.59 -5.63 4.85
C SER A 126 -21.78 -4.12 4.78
N ALA A 127 -21.53 -3.43 5.89
CA ALA A 127 -21.72 -2.00 6.01
C ALA A 127 -20.43 -1.27 6.41
N VAL A 128 -20.29 -0.03 5.97
CA VAL A 128 -19.14 0.84 6.21
C VAL A 128 -19.62 2.26 6.51
N ALA A 129 -19.08 2.87 7.56
CA ALA A 129 -19.25 4.29 7.87
C ALA A 129 -17.96 5.05 7.51
N TYR A 130 -18.10 6.18 6.82
CA TYR A 130 -16.99 7.06 6.45
C TYR A 130 -16.90 8.26 7.38
N ASP A 131 -15.68 8.66 7.74
CA ASP A 131 -15.41 9.91 8.44
C ASP A 131 -15.64 11.14 7.51
N PRO A 132 -15.61 12.37 8.03
CA PRO A 132 -15.71 13.60 7.22
C PRO A 132 -14.66 13.74 6.11
N PHE A 133 -13.58 12.97 6.15
CA PHE A 133 -12.52 12.95 5.14
C PHE A 133 -12.63 11.77 4.16
N GLY A 134 -13.67 10.95 4.28
CA GLY A 134 -13.90 9.78 3.42
C GLY A 134 -13.05 8.56 3.74
N VAL A 135 -12.42 8.51 4.93
CA VAL A 135 -11.75 7.30 5.43
C VAL A 135 -12.77 6.42 6.14
N VAL A 136 -12.62 5.11 6.04
CA VAL A 136 -13.46 4.15 6.76
C VAL A 136 -13.25 4.30 8.27
N ALA A 137 -14.26 4.82 8.96
CA ALA A 137 -14.29 5.00 10.40
C ALA A 137 -14.74 3.73 11.13
N GLY A 138 -15.65 2.96 10.53
CA GLY A 138 -16.10 1.69 11.06
C GLY A 138 -16.72 0.79 10.01
N SER A 139 -16.76 -0.51 10.30
CA SER A 139 -17.40 -1.52 9.46
C SER A 139 -18.23 -2.47 10.30
N ALA A 140 -19.31 -2.98 9.74
CA ALA A 140 -20.11 -4.06 10.32
C ALA A 140 -20.29 -5.18 9.30
N VAL A 141 -20.02 -6.40 9.72
CA VAL A 141 -20.48 -7.62 9.05
C VAL A 141 -21.82 -7.95 9.65
N MET A 142 -22.87 -7.89 8.84
CA MET A 142 -24.25 -8.10 9.24
C MET A 142 -24.77 -9.38 8.58
N GLY A 143 -25.81 -9.96 9.17
CA GLY A 143 -26.56 -11.04 8.55
C GLY A 143 -27.45 -10.56 7.40
N LYS A 144 -28.49 -11.34 7.15
CA LYS A 144 -29.50 -11.04 6.14
C LYS A 144 -30.52 -10.02 6.68
N PRO A 145 -31.12 -9.18 5.82
CA PRO A 145 -32.20 -8.29 6.24
C PRO A 145 -33.43 -9.10 6.68
N ALA A 146 -34.34 -8.43 7.40
CA ALA A 146 -35.63 -9.00 7.78
C ALA A 146 -36.35 -9.63 6.56
N PRO A 147 -37.05 -10.77 6.74
CA PRO A 147 -37.47 -11.38 8.00
C PRO A 147 -36.47 -12.36 8.63
N ALA A 148 -35.22 -12.44 8.14
CA ALA A 148 -34.20 -13.27 8.76
C ALA A 148 -33.90 -12.81 10.21
N PRO A 149 -33.44 -13.72 11.10
CA PRO A 149 -32.94 -13.33 12.41
C PRO A 149 -31.82 -12.29 12.30
N VAL A 150 -31.72 -11.42 13.31
CA VAL A 150 -30.62 -10.45 13.39
C VAL A 150 -29.35 -11.19 13.77
N GLU A 151 -28.40 -11.23 12.85
CA GLU A 151 -27.08 -11.84 13.02
C GLU A 151 -25.98 -10.82 12.74
N GLY A 152 -24.82 -11.03 13.36
CA GLY A 152 -23.64 -10.20 13.20
C GLY A 152 -23.66 -8.90 14.03
N ASP A 153 -23.10 -7.87 13.42
CA ASP A 153 -22.88 -6.55 14.01
C ASP A 153 -23.75 -5.47 13.33
N THR A 154 -23.71 -4.25 13.85
CA THR A 154 -24.48 -3.12 13.29
C THR A 154 -23.71 -1.80 13.36
N LEU A 155 -24.05 -0.87 12.45
CA LEU A 155 -23.59 0.52 12.52
C LEU A 155 -24.68 1.46 13.07
N ASP A 156 -25.78 0.93 13.60
CA ASP A 156 -26.83 1.74 14.21
C ASP A 156 -26.30 2.45 15.45
N GLY A 157 -26.51 3.77 15.52
CA GLY A 157 -25.95 4.62 16.58
C GLY A 157 -24.43 4.85 16.51
N PHE A 158 -23.73 4.34 15.47
CA PHE A 158 -22.30 4.52 15.32
C PHE A 158 -21.93 5.97 14.93
N VAL A 159 -21.08 6.62 15.73
CA VAL A 159 -20.57 7.96 15.45
C VAL A 159 -19.23 7.87 14.73
N ALA A 160 -19.22 8.24 13.44
CA ALA A 160 -18.03 8.15 12.58
C ALA A 160 -16.90 9.11 12.98
N ASP A 161 -17.23 10.30 13.46
CA ASP A 161 -16.26 11.32 13.87
C ASP A 161 -16.22 11.47 15.39
N PRO A 162 -15.24 10.86 16.09
CA PRO A 162 -15.12 11.01 17.53
C PRO A 162 -14.65 12.43 17.88
N THR A 163 -15.08 12.94 19.04
CA THR A 163 -14.60 14.25 19.50
C THR A 163 -13.09 14.23 19.77
N PRO A 164 -12.40 15.38 19.67
CA PRO A 164 -10.98 15.45 20.00
C PRO A 164 -10.64 14.96 21.42
N ALA A 165 -11.54 15.17 22.38
CA ALA A 165 -11.38 14.68 23.75
C ALA A 165 -11.40 13.14 23.80
N GLN A 166 -12.44 12.51 23.22
CA GLN A 166 -12.53 11.05 23.13
C GLN A 166 -11.32 10.44 22.40
N LEU A 167 -10.79 11.12 21.37
CA LEU A 167 -9.57 10.68 20.70
C LEU A 167 -8.36 10.71 21.65
N GLN A 168 -8.18 11.78 22.43
CA GLN A 168 -7.06 11.84 23.39
C GLN A 168 -7.22 10.81 24.51
N ASP A 169 -8.43 10.64 25.04
CA ASP A 169 -8.72 9.66 26.08
C ASP A 169 -8.47 8.23 25.58
N LEU A 170 -8.87 7.91 24.34
CA LEU A 170 -8.57 6.64 23.71
C LEU A 170 -7.05 6.45 23.50
N LEU A 171 -6.32 7.50 23.12
CA LEU A 171 -4.87 7.40 22.97
C LEU A 171 -4.15 7.32 24.31
N ALA A 172 -4.75 7.78 25.41
CA ALA A 172 -4.22 7.62 26.76
C ALA A 172 -4.43 6.19 27.26
N ASP A 173 -5.61 5.61 27.03
CA ASP A 173 -5.95 4.23 27.39
C ASP A 173 -6.68 3.51 26.23
N PRO A 174 -5.93 2.94 25.26
CA PRO A 174 -6.52 2.30 24.08
C PRO A 174 -7.32 1.04 24.38
N ARG A 175 -7.09 0.41 25.55
CA ARG A 175 -7.80 -0.80 26.01
C ARG A 175 -8.90 -0.48 27.03
N GLY A 176 -9.07 0.79 27.38
CA GLY A 176 -10.08 1.25 28.32
C GLY A 176 -11.51 1.08 27.83
N PRO A 177 -12.50 1.33 28.70
CA PRO A 177 -13.93 1.18 28.38
C PRO A 177 -14.37 2.03 27.18
N LEU A 178 -13.70 3.17 26.95
CA LEU A 178 -13.99 4.05 25.82
C LEU A 178 -13.80 3.35 24.46
N ALA A 179 -12.89 2.38 24.35
CA ALA A 179 -12.71 1.60 23.12
C ALA A 179 -14.00 0.87 22.72
N ALA A 180 -14.68 0.26 23.70
CA ALA A 180 -15.97 -0.40 23.48
C ALA A 180 -17.08 0.60 23.16
N THR A 181 -17.13 1.73 23.87
CA THR A 181 -18.10 2.81 23.60
C THR A 181 -17.97 3.36 22.18
N LEU A 182 -16.74 3.60 21.72
CA LEU A 182 -16.47 4.11 20.38
C LEU A 182 -16.73 3.05 19.30
N LEU A 183 -16.43 1.77 19.57
CA LEU A 183 -16.77 0.69 18.65
C LEU A 183 -18.29 0.52 18.51
N ALA A 184 -19.05 0.74 19.59
CA ALA A 184 -20.49 0.56 19.65
C ALA A 184 -20.89 -0.84 19.14
N GLY A 185 -21.84 -0.92 18.21
CA GLY A 185 -22.27 -2.18 17.60
C GLY A 185 -21.38 -2.70 16.47
N ALA A 186 -20.29 -2.02 16.09
CA ALA A 186 -19.53 -2.33 14.89
C ALA A 186 -18.59 -3.54 15.07
N THR A 187 -18.22 -4.17 13.95
CA THR A 187 -17.19 -5.22 13.89
C THR A 187 -15.80 -4.62 14.04
N THR A 188 -15.54 -3.53 13.30
CA THR A 188 -14.26 -2.82 13.36
C THR A 188 -14.46 -1.32 13.44
N ARG A 189 -13.51 -0.65 14.09
CA ARG A 189 -13.39 0.80 14.13
C ARG A 189 -11.96 1.22 13.82
N THR A 190 -11.81 2.22 12.99
CA THR A 190 -10.52 2.85 12.67
C THR A 190 -10.61 4.33 12.95
N ILE A 191 -9.71 4.83 13.79
CA ILE A 191 -9.62 6.24 14.16
C ILE A 191 -8.21 6.74 13.82
N VAL A 192 -8.12 7.88 13.14
CA VAL A 192 -6.84 8.43 12.70
C VAL A 192 -6.58 9.77 13.37
N ASP A 193 -5.53 9.83 14.17
CA ASP A 193 -5.01 11.09 14.70
C ASP A 193 -3.95 11.68 13.76
N ARG A 194 -4.43 12.47 12.81
CA ARG A 194 -3.58 13.15 11.82
C ARG A 194 -2.80 14.32 12.42
N ASN A 195 -3.27 14.85 13.55
CA ASN A 195 -2.74 16.06 14.17
C ASN A 195 -1.78 15.77 15.33
N ALA A 196 -1.48 14.51 15.63
CA ALA A 196 -0.55 14.08 16.68
C ALA A 196 0.75 14.90 16.68
N PHE A 197 1.40 15.00 15.51
CA PHE A 197 2.68 15.70 15.36
C PHE A 197 2.58 17.21 15.60
N ARG A 198 1.42 17.81 15.29
CA ARG A 198 1.19 19.24 15.52
C ARG A 198 0.98 19.54 17.01
N ARG A 199 0.36 18.62 17.75
CA ARG A 199 0.09 18.79 19.20
C ARG A 199 1.30 18.46 20.05
N THR A 200 2.02 17.39 19.69
CA THR A 200 3.20 16.94 20.43
C THR A 200 4.35 16.74 19.46
N PRO A 201 5.34 17.65 19.45
CA PRO A 201 6.58 17.45 18.70
C PRO A 201 7.19 16.11 19.09
N ALA A 202 7.48 15.25 18.10
CA ALA A 202 7.88 13.84 18.22
C ALA A 202 6.77 12.78 18.33
N GLY A 203 5.48 13.14 18.35
CA GLY A 203 4.36 12.20 18.20
C GLY A 203 4.02 11.95 16.72
N PRO A 204 4.39 10.82 16.11
CA PRO A 204 3.99 10.54 14.73
C PRO A 204 2.46 10.38 14.63
N PRO A 205 1.84 10.73 13.49
CA PRO A 205 0.46 10.37 13.20
C PRO A 205 0.18 8.90 13.51
N VAL A 206 -0.94 8.64 14.17
CA VAL A 206 -1.31 7.32 14.64
C VAL A 206 -2.70 6.95 14.17
N THR A 207 -2.84 5.69 13.74
CA THR A 207 -4.11 5.06 13.44
C THR A 207 -4.37 4.00 14.50
N VAL A 208 -5.50 4.10 15.20
CA VAL A 208 -5.98 3.11 16.14
C VAL A 208 -7.05 2.28 15.44
N THR A 209 -6.87 0.97 15.42
CA THR A 209 -7.85 0.01 14.93
C THR A 209 -8.32 -0.84 16.09
N ILE A 210 -9.63 -0.91 16.27
CA ILE A 210 -10.32 -1.73 17.27
C ILE A 210 -11.13 -2.77 16.51
N VAL A 211 -11.01 -4.04 16.92
CA VAL A 211 -11.74 -5.16 16.32
C VAL A 211 -12.41 -5.95 17.43
N ARG A 212 -13.68 -6.28 17.21
CA ARG A 212 -14.48 -7.16 18.06
C ARG A 212 -14.17 -8.63 17.74
N GLU A 213 -14.07 -9.48 18.76
CA GLU A 213 -13.89 -10.93 18.56
C GLU A 213 -15.20 -11.70 18.41
N ILE A 214 -16.26 -11.28 19.12
CA ILE A 214 -17.57 -11.94 19.13
C ILE A 214 -18.64 -10.93 18.70
N HIS A 215 -19.38 -11.27 17.64
CA HIS A 215 -20.45 -10.43 17.11
C HIS A 215 -21.49 -10.06 18.17
N VAL A 216 -22.09 -8.89 18.04
CA VAL A 216 -23.11 -8.41 18.98
C VAL A 216 -24.29 -9.39 19.10
N SER A 217 -24.73 -10.00 18.00
CA SER A 217 -25.81 -11.00 17.99
C SER A 217 -25.50 -12.25 18.83
N ASP A 218 -24.23 -12.59 18.97
CA ASP A 218 -23.77 -13.85 19.57
C ASP A 218 -23.42 -13.67 21.07
N LEU A 219 -23.53 -12.44 21.58
CA LEU A 219 -23.26 -12.13 22.97
C LEU A 219 -24.47 -12.46 23.86
N PRO A 220 -24.23 -13.14 25.01
CA PRO A 220 -25.23 -13.22 26.06
C PRO A 220 -25.64 -11.82 26.56
N ALA A 221 -26.86 -11.69 27.06
CA ALA A 221 -27.36 -10.43 27.61
C ALA A 221 -26.42 -9.87 28.69
N GLY A 222 -25.96 -8.63 28.51
CA GLY A 222 -25.06 -7.94 29.43
C GLY A 222 -23.57 -8.33 29.30
N ALA A 223 -23.21 -9.27 28.41
CA ALA A 223 -21.82 -9.60 28.13
C ALA A 223 -21.17 -8.56 27.20
N ALA A 224 -19.86 -8.37 27.36
CA ALA A 224 -19.04 -7.56 26.46
C ALA A 224 -18.13 -8.48 25.64
N SER A 225 -18.01 -8.21 24.34
CA SER A 225 -17.03 -8.92 23.51
C SER A 225 -15.61 -8.51 23.92
N PRO A 226 -14.65 -9.46 23.95
CA PRO A 226 -13.24 -9.14 23.90
C PRO A 226 -12.94 -8.25 22.69
N LEU A 227 -12.04 -7.30 22.88
CA LEU A 227 -11.59 -6.36 21.85
C LEU A 227 -10.10 -6.53 21.60
N GLN A 228 -9.71 -6.49 20.33
CA GLN A 228 -8.33 -6.40 19.90
C GLN A 228 -8.02 -4.97 19.46
N VAL A 229 -6.94 -4.43 19.99
CA VAL A 229 -6.51 -3.06 19.67
C VAL A 229 -5.14 -3.10 19.00
N ARG A 230 -5.02 -2.34 17.91
CA ARG A 230 -3.79 -2.15 17.15
C ARG A 230 -3.54 -0.67 16.93
N LEU A 231 -2.29 -0.24 17.12
CA LEU A 231 -1.85 1.11 16.79
C LEU A 231 -0.82 1.04 15.66
N ALA A 232 -1.01 1.82 14.61
CA ALA A 232 -0.07 1.96 13.51
C ALA A 232 0.42 3.40 13.43
N TYR A 233 1.73 3.59 13.55
CA TYR A 233 2.40 4.88 13.47
C TYR A 233 2.96 5.10 12.08
N SER A 234 2.71 6.29 11.53
CA SER A 234 3.20 6.68 10.21
C SER A 234 4.13 7.88 10.30
N ASP A 235 5.07 8.00 9.36
CA ASP A 235 5.87 9.22 9.23
C ASP A 235 5.17 10.32 8.43
N GLY A 236 5.82 11.48 8.29
CA GLY A 236 5.29 12.62 7.54
C GLY A 236 5.13 12.39 6.03
N LEU A 237 5.56 11.23 5.49
CA LEU A 237 5.34 10.82 4.10
C LEU A 237 4.27 9.72 4.00
N GLY A 238 3.57 9.42 5.09
CA GLY A 238 2.49 8.43 5.14
C GLY A 238 2.97 6.98 5.17
N ARG A 239 4.27 6.73 5.41
CA ARG A 239 4.79 5.37 5.51
C ARG A 239 4.62 4.87 6.94
N GLN A 240 4.10 3.66 7.08
CA GLN A 240 4.04 2.99 8.38
C GLN A 240 5.47 2.73 8.87
N VAL A 241 5.80 3.29 10.02
CA VAL A 241 7.13 3.17 10.63
C VAL A 241 7.14 2.25 11.83
N GLN A 242 6.05 2.10 12.57
CA GLN A 242 5.98 1.21 13.74
C GLN A 242 4.54 0.73 13.94
N THR A 243 4.38 -0.46 14.48
CA THR A 243 3.06 -1.01 14.84
C THR A 243 3.10 -1.60 16.23
N LYS A 244 2.03 -1.40 16.98
CA LYS A 244 1.78 -1.97 18.30
C LYS A 244 0.56 -2.86 18.20
N VAL A 245 0.74 -4.12 18.54
CA VAL A 245 -0.35 -5.11 18.61
C VAL A 245 -0.43 -5.62 20.03
N GLN A 246 -1.64 -5.75 20.56
CA GLN A 246 -1.87 -6.29 21.89
C GLN A 246 -1.30 -7.72 22.02
N ALA A 247 -0.70 -8.00 23.16
CA ALA A 247 -0.22 -9.31 23.53
C ALA A 247 -0.73 -9.69 24.92
N ARG A 248 -0.76 -10.99 25.20
CA ARG A 248 -1.04 -11.51 26.55
C ARG A 248 0.00 -10.97 27.54
N ALA A 249 -0.42 -10.81 28.80
CA ALA A 249 0.45 -10.45 29.90
C ALA A 249 1.73 -11.31 29.92
N GLY A 250 2.85 -10.68 30.27
CA GLY A 250 4.15 -11.34 30.26
C GLY A 250 5.28 -10.36 30.55
N PRO A 251 6.53 -10.86 30.70
CA PRO A 251 7.66 -10.01 31.02
C PRO A 251 8.02 -9.09 29.85
N VAL A 252 8.44 -7.87 30.19
CA VAL A 252 8.90 -6.83 29.25
C VAL A 252 10.25 -6.28 29.68
N ALA A 253 10.97 -5.63 28.77
CA ALA A 253 12.24 -5.00 29.11
C ALA A 253 12.03 -3.82 30.07
N GLN A 254 12.77 -3.79 31.17
CA GLN A 254 12.80 -2.66 32.10
C GLN A 254 13.40 -1.43 31.44
N ARG A 255 12.99 -0.26 31.92
CA ARG A 255 13.42 1.03 31.40
C ARG A 255 13.89 1.95 32.51
N ASP A 256 14.86 2.81 32.18
CA ASP A 256 15.31 3.87 33.07
C ASP A 256 14.34 5.06 33.08
N ALA A 257 14.65 6.08 33.89
CA ALA A 257 13.85 7.29 33.98
C ALA A 257 13.77 8.08 32.66
N ALA A 258 14.73 7.89 31.75
CA ALA A 258 14.74 8.49 30.42
C ALA A 258 13.97 7.65 29.38
N GLY A 259 13.48 6.47 29.75
CA GLY A 259 12.73 5.56 28.90
C GLY A 259 13.59 4.62 28.04
N ALA A 260 14.91 4.62 28.21
CA ALA A 260 15.80 3.69 27.53
C ALA A 260 15.76 2.31 28.18
N VAL A 261 15.90 1.25 27.37
CA VAL A 261 15.92 -0.13 27.86
C VAL A 261 17.17 -0.35 28.71
N ILE A 262 16.98 -0.86 29.93
CA ILE A 262 18.07 -1.22 30.84
C ILE A 262 18.70 -2.52 30.33
N VAL A 263 20.02 -2.49 30.13
CA VAL A 263 20.81 -3.63 29.67
C VAL A 263 21.71 -4.10 30.81
N GLY A 264 21.67 -5.40 31.11
CA GLY A 264 22.49 -6.04 32.13
C GLY A 264 23.95 -6.14 31.72
N ALA A 265 24.79 -6.59 32.66
CA ALA A 265 26.22 -6.81 32.42
C ALA A 265 26.52 -7.86 31.32
N ASP A 266 25.55 -8.73 31.04
CA ASP A 266 25.56 -9.75 29.99
C ASP A 266 25.18 -9.21 28.59
N GLY A 267 24.87 -7.91 28.49
CA GLY A 267 24.43 -7.28 27.25
C GLY A 267 22.99 -7.63 26.85
N GLN A 268 22.20 -8.26 27.73
CA GLN A 268 20.78 -8.53 27.51
C GLN A 268 19.88 -7.49 28.19
N PRO A 269 18.67 -7.24 27.65
CA PRO A 269 17.65 -6.46 28.33
C PRO A 269 17.27 -7.10 29.68
N VAL A 270 17.28 -6.31 30.76
CA VAL A 270 16.75 -6.76 32.05
C VAL A 270 15.23 -6.81 31.95
N LEU A 271 14.62 -7.94 32.28
CA LEU A 271 13.16 -8.12 32.21
C LEU A 271 12.47 -7.73 33.53
N THR A 272 11.21 -7.34 33.47
CA THR A 272 10.37 -7.13 34.65
C THR A 272 10.19 -8.43 35.41
N ALA A 273 10.19 -8.36 36.75
CA ALA A 273 9.95 -9.53 37.60
C ALA A 273 8.47 -9.95 37.60
N THR A 274 7.57 -9.00 37.38
CA THR A 274 6.13 -9.22 37.22
C THR A 274 5.74 -9.07 35.75
N ASP A 275 4.66 -9.78 35.38
CA ASP A 275 4.07 -9.66 34.06
C ASP A 275 3.43 -8.29 33.87
N ALA A 276 3.74 -7.63 32.75
CA ALA A 276 3.09 -6.39 32.38
C ALA A 276 1.74 -6.69 31.69
N ASP A 277 0.67 -6.02 32.12
CA ASP A 277 -0.60 -5.93 31.41
C ASP A 277 -1.08 -4.46 31.48
N PRO A 278 -1.19 -3.74 30.36
CA PRO A 278 -1.11 -4.23 28.99
C PRO A 278 0.30 -4.52 28.48
N ARG A 279 0.44 -5.63 27.75
CA ARG A 279 1.64 -5.96 26.97
C ARG A 279 1.39 -5.72 25.48
N TRP A 280 2.40 -5.22 24.78
CA TRP A 280 2.36 -4.90 23.36
C TRP A 280 3.54 -5.51 22.63
N ILE A 281 3.31 -6.02 21.42
CA ILE A 281 4.35 -6.34 20.44
C ILE A 281 4.57 -5.11 19.57
N ALA A 282 5.74 -4.50 19.69
CA ALA A 282 6.22 -3.46 18.79
C ALA A 282 6.93 -4.10 17.60
N SER A 283 6.47 -3.82 16.38
CA SER A 283 7.03 -4.40 15.16
C SER A 283 7.12 -3.37 14.02
N GLY A 284 7.84 -3.72 12.96
CA GLY A 284 7.95 -2.91 11.75
C GLY A 284 8.82 -1.65 11.88
N TRP A 285 9.47 -1.44 13.03
CA TRP A 285 10.31 -0.25 13.27
C TRP A 285 11.39 -0.10 12.21
N THR A 286 11.22 0.91 11.35
CA THR A 286 12.08 1.14 10.18
C THR A 286 12.46 2.61 10.08
N VAL A 287 13.76 2.88 10.01
CA VAL A 287 14.31 4.22 9.77
C VAL A 287 14.66 4.36 8.30
N TYR A 288 14.04 5.32 7.64
CA TYR A 288 14.25 5.63 6.23
C TYR A 288 15.19 6.83 6.06
N ASN A 289 15.86 6.91 4.91
CA ASN A 289 16.51 8.15 4.46
C ASN A 289 15.52 9.05 3.71
N ASN A 290 15.97 10.26 3.38
CA ASN A 290 15.21 11.28 2.63
C ASN A 290 14.82 10.83 1.21
N LYS A 291 15.29 9.67 0.74
CA LYS A 291 15.00 9.12 -0.59
C LYS A 291 14.03 7.95 -0.56
N GLY A 292 13.39 7.68 0.58
CA GLY A 292 12.43 6.60 0.67
C GLY A 292 13.02 5.26 1.12
N PHE A 293 14.35 5.13 1.22
CA PHE A 293 14.98 3.83 1.41
C PHE A 293 15.21 3.50 2.87
N ALA A 294 14.90 2.25 3.26
CA ALA A 294 15.19 1.73 4.58
C ALA A 294 16.70 1.69 4.83
N VAL A 295 17.15 2.37 5.88
CA VAL A 295 18.54 2.41 6.34
C VAL A 295 18.72 1.52 7.58
N ARG A 296 17.68 1.38 8.40
CA ARG A 296 17.65 0.52 9.59
C ARG A 296 16.30 -0.17 9.69
N GLN A 297 16.30 -1.48 9.89
CA GLN A 297 15.12 -2.23 10.32
C GLN A 297 15.44 -2.94 11.63
N TYR A 298 14.49 -2.86 12.55
CA TYR A 298 14.61 -3.40 13.90
C TYR A 298 13.72 -4.64 14.04
N GLN A 299 14.17 -5.56 14.89
CA GLN A 299 13.40 -6.75 15.23
C GLN A 299 12.19 -6.38 16.09
N PRO A 300 11.11 -7.18 16.05
CA PRO A 300 10.00 -7.02 16.97
C PRO A 300 10.44 -7.19 18.44
N PHE A 301 9.80 -6.45 19.35
CA PHE A 301 10.05 -6.56 20.79
C PHE A 301 8.77 -6.38 21.60
N TYR A 302 8.77 -6.90 22.84
CA TYR A 302 7.67 -6.69 23.78
C TYR A 302 7.90 -5.45 24.63
N THR A 303 6.83 -4.71 24.91
CA THR A 303 6.84 -3.55 25.80
C THR A 303 5.49 -3.39 26.50
N ASP A 304 5.49 -2.66 27.61
CA ASP A 304 4.32 -2.17 28.36
C ASP A 304 3.68 -0.89 27.75
N ARG A 305 4.35 -0.22 26.81
CA ARG A 305 3.92 1.07 26.24
C ARG A 305 3.29 0.92 24.87
N HIS A 306 2.07 1.43 24.71
CA HIS A 306 1.42 1.54 23.40
C HIS A 306 1.91 2.75 22.60
N GLN A 307 2.52 3.76 23.23
CA GLN A 307 3.02 4.94 22.51
C GLN A 307 4.14 4.57 21.54
N PHE A 308 4.38 5.47 20.58
CA PHE A 308 5.51 5.35 19.67
C PHE A 308 6.83 5.40 20.43
N GLU A 309 7.74 4.49 20.09
CA GLU A 309 9.05 4.42 20.73
C GLU A 309 10.17 4.53 19.70
N PHE A 310 11.05 5.49 19.93
CA PHE A 310 12.14 5.79 19.02
C PHE A 310 13.41 5.01 19.38
N ASP A 311 14.05 4.40 18.36
CA ASP A 311 15.37 3.76 18.46
C ASP A 311 15.52 2.74 19.61
N VAL A 312 14.44 2.01 19.93
CA VAL A 312 14.50 0.90 20.89
C VAL A 312 15.34 -0.24 20.32
N ARG A 313 16.30 -0.71 21.10
CA ARG A 313 17.24 -1.78 20.73
C ARG A 313 17.13 -2.91 21.74
N VAL A 314 16.60 -4.06 21.32
CA VAL A 314 16.39 -5.24 22.15
C VAL A 314 17.03 -6.44 21.46
N GLY A 315 17.90 -7.19 22.15
CA GLY A 315 18.58 -8.39 21.65
C GLY A 315 20.11 -8.38 21.82
N SER A 316 20.73 -9.57 21.74
CA SER A 316 22.19 -9.76 21.85
C SER A 316 22.91 -9.15 20.63
N ALA A 317 23.81 -8.19 20.89
CA ALA A 317 24.38 -7.22 19.94
C ALA A 317 23.31 -6.25 19.38
N PRO A 318 23.66 -5.02 18.93
CA PRO A 318 22.69 -4.13 18.31
C PRO A 318 22.12 -4.81 17.06
N SER A 319 21.00 -5.52 17.22
CA SER A 319 20.44 -6.46 16.28
C SER A 319 19.71 -5.68 15.20
N ARG A 320 20.51 -5.05 14.35
CA ARG A 320 20.09 -4.09 13.35
C ARG A 320 20.49 -4.62 11.99
N SER A 321 19.54 -4.68 11.05
CA SER A 321 19.92 -4.73 9.66
C SER A 321 20.24 -3.31 9.18
N THR A 322 21.45 -3.07 8.69
CA THR A 322 21.80 -1.79 8.06
C THR A 322 21.98 -1.98 6.57
N THR A 323 21.16 -1.29 5.78
CA THR A 323 21.24 -1.32 4.32
C THR A 323 21.87 -0.02 3.83
N ARG A 324 22.98 -0.13 3.08
CA ARG A 324 23.54 1.00 2.32
C ARG A 324 23.02 0.97 0.90
N TRP A 325 22.76 2.17 0.38
CA TRP A 325 22.25 2.39 -0.97
C TRP A 325 23.30 3.16 -1.76
N ALA A 326 23.70 2.61 -2.92
CA ALA A 326 24.61 3.30 -3.83
C ALA A 326 23.82 4.12 -4.86
N ALA A 327 24.32 5.32 -5.19
CA ALA A 327 23.89 6.08 -6.36
C ALA A 327 24.95 5.89 -7.46
N ARG A 328 24.55 5.47 -8.66
CA ARG A 328 25.41 5.56 -9.84
C ARG A 328 25.31 6.97 -10.40
N SER A 329 26.41 7.71 -10.37
CA SER A 329 26.61 8.89 -11.21
C SER A 329 27.51 8.44 -12.36
N GLY A 330 26.92 7.91 -13.43
CA GLY A 330 27.66 7.69 -14.67
C GLY A 330 27.74 9.04 -15.39
N CYS A 331 28.94 9.58 -15.54
CA CYS A 331 29.17 10.64 -16.52
C CYS A 331 28.86 10.05 -17.91
N CYS A 332 28.14 10.82 -18.71
CA CYS A 332 27.67 10.52 -20.07
C CYS A 332 26.37 9.68 -20.15
N ILE A 333 25.32 10.33 -20.70
CA ILE A 333 23.95 9.88 -21.04
C ILE A 333 22.90 10.07 -19.90
N PRO A 334 21.79 10.82 -20.14
CA PRO A 334 20.74 11.04 -19.15
C PRO A 334 19.87 9.78 -19.07
N THR A 335 20.33 8.79 -18.30
CA THR A 335 19.48 7.70 -17.85
C THR A 335 19.31 7.80 -16.34
N THR A 336 18.05 7.75 -15.91
CA THR A 336 17.65 7.78 -14.51
C THR A 336 18.50 6.78 -13.71
N PRO A 337 19.24 7.21 -12.68
CA PRO A 337 20.14 6.32 -11.97
C PRO A 337 19.33 5.27 -11.20
N GLY A 338 19.38 4.02 -11.66
CA GLY A 338 18.78 2.88 -10.96
C GLY A 338 19.40 2.73 -9.56
N ARG A 339 18.55 2.78 -8.52
CA ARG A 339 18.96 2.64 -7.12
C ARG A 339 18.64 1.23 -6.63
N ARG A 340 19.65 0.49 -6.17
CA ARG A 340 19.53 -0.86 -5.61
C ARG A 340 20.39 -0.97 -4.34
N PRO A 341 20.04 -1.86 -3.39
CA PRO A 341 20.84 -2.03 -2.18
C PRO A 341 22.24 -2.52 -2.57
N SER A 342 23.27 -1.92 -1.99
CA SER A 342 24.68 -2.26 -2.30
C SER A 342 25.33 -3.14 -1.24
N SER A 343 24.81 -3.11 -0.01
CA SER A 343 25.22 -4.00 1.08
C SER A 343 24.15 -4.04 2.16
N ALA A 344 23.90 -5.22 2.74
CA ALA A 344 23.13 -5.38 3.96
C ALA A 344 24.03 -6.01 5.04
N ARG A 345 24.02 -5.46 6.25
CA ARG A 345 24.66 -6.07 7.42
C ARG A 345 23.58 -6.57 8.35
N GLY A 346 23.51 -7.88 8.61
CA GLY A 346 22.53 -8.49 9.50
C GLY A 346 22.98 -8.53 10.97
N ALA A 347 22.05 -8.81 11.87
CA ALA A 347 22.28 -8.84 13.32
C ALA A 347 23.31 -9.89 13.78
N ARG A 348 23.44 -11.02 13.06
CA ARG A 348 24.34 -12.14 13.42
C ARG A 348 25.41 -12.47 12.37
N ASN A 349 25.60 -11.65 11.34
CA ASN A 349 26.51 -12.00 10.23
C ASN A 349 27.30 -10.77 9.71
N PRO A 350 28.63 -10.88 9.48
CA PRO A 350 29.37 -9.85 8.73
C PRO A 350 28.74 -9.72 7.33
N GLY A 351 28.47 -8.47 6.92
CA GLY A 351 27.50 -8.19 5.87
C GLY A 351 27.79 -8.83 4.51
N THR A 352 26.73 -9.03 3.71
CA THR A 352 26.78 -9.56 2.34
C THR A 352 26.95 -8.41 1.35
N PRO A 353 28.16 -8.15 0.81
CA PRO A 353 28.33 -7.21 -0.28
C PRO A 353 27.75 -7.80 -1.57
N THR A 354 27.04 -6.99 -2.36
CA THR A 354 26.60 -7.36 -3.71
C THR A 354 27.42 -6.56 -4.72
N THR A 355 28.40 -7.22 -5.34
CA THR A 355 29.21 -6.63 -6.42
C THR A 355 28.59 -6.98 -7.77
N ARG A 356 28.37 -5.99 -8.65
CA ARG A 356 27.90 -6.22 -10.03
C ARG A 356 28.92 -5.70 -11.04
N TRP A 357 29.42 -6.63 -11.85
CA TRP A 357 30.12 -6.34 -13.09
C TRP A 357 29.10 -6.19 -14.23
N ARG A 358 29.32 -5.21 -15.13
CA ARG A 358 28.71 -5.22 -16.46
C ARG A 358 29.65 -6.02 -17.34
N TRP A 359 29.20 -7.14 -17.89
CA TRP A 359 29.89 -7.79 -18.99
C TRP A 359 29.69 -6.92 -20.23
N TRP A 360 30.78 -6.36 -20.75
CA TRP A 360 30.83 -5.83 -22.11
C TRP A 360 31.16 -7.01 -23.02
N ALA A 361 30.20 -7.42 -23.84
CA ALA A 361 30.49 -8.32 -24.96
C ALA A 361 31.11 -7.48 -26.09
N PRO A 362 32.32 -7.81 -26.59
CA PRO A 362 32.82 -7.21 -27.82
C PRO A 362 31.99 -7.72 -29.01
N PRO A 363 31.83 -6.93 -30.09
CA PRO A 363 31.07 -7.36 -31.25
C PRO A 363 31.77 -8.55 -31.92
N THR A 364 31.04 -9.65 -32.08
CA THR A 364 31.44 -10.82 -32.87
C THR A 364 31.56 -10.44 -34.34
N THR A 365 32.76 -10.56 -34.90
CA THR A 365 32.97 -10.67 -36.35
C THR A 365 33.62 -12.01 -36.64
N THR A 366 32.92 -12.83 -37.42
CA THR A 366 33.31 -14.17 -37.86
C THR A 366 34.21 -14.05 -39.09
N SER A 367 35.35 -14.73 -39.13
CA SER A 367 35.85 -15.47 -40.31
C SER A 367 37.13 -16.25 -40.01
N VAL A 368 37.28 -17.32 -40.79
CA VAL A 368 38.04 -18.56 -40.60
C VAL A 368 39.38 -18.50 -41.35
N VAL A 369 40.37 -19.32 -40.94
CA VAL A 369 41.22 -20.20 -41.79
C VAL A 369 42.72 -20.25 -41.37
N SER A 370 43.13 -21.50 -41.11
CA SER A 370 44.42 -22.22 -41.31
C SER A 370 45.70 -21.94 -40.51
N SER A 371 46.07 -23.01 -39.78
CA SER A 371 47.30 -23.84 -39.89
C SER A 371 48.64 -23.44 -39.25
N ASN A 372 49.13 -24.43 -38.49
CA ASN A 372 50.52 -24.89 -38.27
C ASN A 372 51.35 -24.38 -37.07
N ALA A 373 51.47 -25.32 -36.10
CA ALA A 373 52.69 -25.87 -35.50
C ALA A 373 53.52 -25.12 -34.41
N CYS A 374 53.57 -25.82 -33.27
CA CYS A 374 54.68 -26.07 -32.33
C CYS A 374 55.14 -25.01 -31.28
N PRO A 375 55.60 -25.47 -30.08
CA PRO A 375 55.56 -24.73 -28.82
C PRO A 375 56.95 -24.25 -28.35
N ARG A 376 57.02 -23.25 -27.45
CA ARG A 376 58.06 -23.15 -26.39
C ARG A 376 57.94 -21.96 -25.42
N ARG A 377 58.06 -22.32 -24.15
CA ARG A 377 58.84 -21.71 -23.02
C ARG A 377 58.47 -20.33 -22.44
N ARG A 378 58.23 -20.40 -21.12
CA ARG A 378 58.46 -19.39 -20.08
C ARG A 378 59.80 -18.66 -20.25
N THR A 379 59.81 -17.35 -20.00
CA THR A 379 60.80 -16.68 -19.13
C THR A 379 60.29 -15.33 -18.61
N SER A 380 60.72 -15.05 -17.39
CA SER A 380 60.46 -13.94 -16.47
C SER A 380 61.16 -12.60 -16.81
N ARG A 381 60.54 -11.46 -16.47
CA ARG A 381 61.08 -10.41 -15.54
C ARG A 381 60.12 -9.21 -15.35
N PRO A 382 60.17 -8.49 -14.20
CA PRO A 382 59.21 -7.43 -13.82
C PRO A 382 59.81 -6.00 -13.71
N GLY A 383 58.93 -4.99 -13.63
CA GLY A 383 59.17 -3.67 -13.03
C GLY A 383 58.21 -2.57 -13.55
N PRO A 384 58.01 -1.42 -12.87
CA PRO A 384 58.09 -1.15 -11.42
C PRO A 384 56.82 -0.45 -10.84
N ARG A 385 56.77 -0.35 -9.50
CA ARG A 385 55.76 0.40 -8.72
C ARG A 385 56.14 1.88 -8.58
N CYS A 386 55.14 2.76 -8.46
CA CYS A 386 55.25 4.10 -7.86
C CYS A 386 54.10 4.37 -6.86
N ALA A 387 54.40 5.24 -5.90
CA ALA A 387 53.94 5.30 -4.51
C ALA A 387 52.65 6.14 -4.21
N PRO A 388 52.08 6.08 -2.97
CA PRO A 388 50.89 6.84 -2.56
C PRO A 388 51.21 8.09 -1.70
N ILE A 389 50.40 9.15 -1.78
CA ILE A 389 50.51 10.41 -0.98
C ILE A 389 49.07 10.92 -0.68
N PRO A 390 48.75 11.68 0.41
CA PRO A 390 48.23 11.16 1.68
C PRO A 390 46.91 11.85 2.15
N ARG A 391 46.44 11.50 3.35
CA ARG A 391 45.31 12.16 4.06
C ARG A 391 45.75 13.47 4.74
N TRP A 392 44.84 14.45 4.80
CA TRP A 392 44.90 15.60 5.72
C TRP A 392 43.52 15.91 6.32
N ARG A 393 43.49 16.13 7.64
CA ARG A 393 42.44 16.85 8.42
C ARG A 393 43.02 18.21 8.81
N PRO A 394 42.18 19.23 9.08
CA PRO A 394 42.29 19.90 10.38
C PRO A 394 40.94 20.32 11.00
N GLY A 395 40.95 20.65 12.30
CA GLY A 395 39.81 21.10 13.09
C GLY A 395 39.89 22.56 13.58
N ALA A 396 38.79 22.98 14.21
CA ALA A 396 38.56 24.05 15.20
C ALA A 396 39.01 25.51 14.95
N GLY A 397 38.01 26.40 14.80
CA GLY A 397 37.80 27.60 15.65
C GLY A 397 38.46 28.93 15.29
N ARG A 398 37.65 29.90 14.80
CA ARG A 398 37.52 31.31 15.29
C ARG A 398 36.67 32.17 14.32
N THR A 399 35.68 32.88 14.86
CA THR A 399 34.98 34.05 14.28
C THR A 399 35.86 35.30 14.41
N PRO A 400 35.75 36.34 13.53
CA PRO A 400 34.78 37.43 13.78
C PRO A 400 34.21 38.19 12.55
N THR A 401 33.08 38.87 12.80
CA THR A 401 32.55 40.17 12.29
C THR A 401 32.31 40.49 10.79
N ASN A 402 31.03 40.84 10.53
CA ASN A 402 30.45 41.92 9.71
C ASN A 402 31.12 42.39 8.40
N GLY A 403 30.32 42.35 7.31
CA GLY A 403 30.57 43.09 6.08
C GLY A 403 29.44 42.96 5.06
N LEU A 404 28.50 43.89 5.10
CA LEU A 404 27.52 44.16 4.03
C LEU A 404 28.23 44.40 2.69
N ARG A 405 27.78 43.76 1.60
CA ARG A 405 27.76 44.37 0.27
C ARG A 405 26.75 43.70 -0.66
N SER A 406 25.80 44.52 -1.06
CA SER A 406 24.83 44.37 -2.14
C SER A 406 25.53 44.34 -3.51
N VAL A 407 25.08 43.44 -4.39
CA VAL A 407 25.13 43.64 -5.86
C VAL A 407 23.86 43.03 -6.45
N ALA A 408 23.02 43.89 -7.02
CA ALA A 408 21.81 43.56 -7.78
C ALA A 408 22.14 43.48 -9.30
N PRO A 409 21.24 42.92 -10.14
CA PRO A 409 21.56 42.23 -11.40
C PRO A 409 21.30 43.08 -12.67
N PRO A 410 21.66 42.61 -13.88
CA PRO A 410 21.11 43.17 -15.10
C PRO A 410 19.91 42.36 -15.63
N SER A 411 18.74 43.02 -15.51
CA SER A 411 17.68 43.22 -16.51
C SER A 411 17.46 42.23 -17.68
N ARG A 412 16.19 41.78 -17.83
CA ARG A 412 15.38 41.91 -19.07
C ARG A 412 13.89 41.54 -18.81
N ARG A 413 13.03 42.58 -18.85
CA ARG A 413 11.63 42.74 -19.34
C ARG A 413 10.67 41.53 -19.16
N TRP A 414 9.75 41.53 -18.20
CA TRP A 414 8.38 42.12 -18.20
C TRP A 414 7.47 41.74 -19.38
N CYS A 415 6.54 40.83 -19.12
CA CYS A 415 5.17 40.84 -19.67
C CYS A 415 4.21 40.45 -18.53
N THR A 416 3.41 41.41 -18.08
CA THR A 416 2.40 41.28 -17.03
C THR A 416 1.04 40.95 -17.66
N LEU A 417 0.38 39.89 -17.19
CA LEU A 417 -1.04 39.62 -17.47
C LEU A 417 -1.83 39.86 -16.18
N ARG A 418 -2.71 40.86 -16.25
CA ARG A 418 -3.49 41.39 -15.12
C ARG A 418 -4.51 40.38 -14.59
N HIS A 419 -4.59 40.31 -13.26
CA HIS A 419 -5.70 39.74 -12.51
C HIS A 419 -7.04 40.40 -12.87
N ARG A 420 -8.07 39.60 -13.19
CA ARG A 420 -9.47 40.00 -13.03
C ARG A 420 -10.02 39.29 -11.79
N ARG A 421 -10.28 40.07 -10.74
CA ARG A 421 -11.06 39.65 -9.56
C ARG A 421 -12.54 39.71 -9.93
N TRP A 422 -13.24 38.58 -9.80
CA TRP A 422 -14.70 38.56 -9.82
C TRP A 422 -15.21 38.84 -8.41
N ARG A 423 -16.10 39.84 -8.29
CA ARG A 423 -16.76 40.24 -7.06
C ARG A 423 -18.17 39.64 -7.11
N ILE A 424 -18.45 38.64 -6.28
CA ILE A 424 -19.80 38.09 -6.10
C ILE A 424 -20.53 39.04 -5.14
N VAL A 425 -21.62 39.64 -5.62
CA VAL A 425 -22.55 40.43 -4.82
C VAL A 425 -23.74 39.52 -4.51
N ILE A 426 -23.89 39.11 -3.25
CA ILE A 426 -25.08 38.40 -2.78
C ILE A 426 -26.06 39.48 -2.30
N ARG A 427 -27.17 39.66 -3.03
CA ARG A 427 -28.33 40.44 -2.59
C ARG A 427 -29.23 39.52 -1.76
N SER A 428 -29.41 39.85 -0.48
CA SER A 428 -30.43 39.27 0.39
C SER A 428 -31.81 39.79 -0.03
N GLY A 429 -32.64 38.93 -0.61
CA GLY A 429 -34.06 39.17 -0.81
C GLY A 429 -34.85 38.50 0.29
N ALA A 430 -35.39 39.29 1.21
CA ALA A 430 -36.48 38.89 2.10
C ALA A 430 -37.82 39.19 1.42
N ARG A 431 -38.76 38.25 1.51
CA ARG A 431 -40.23 38.36 1.38
C ARG A 431 -40.75 36.95 1.68
N SER A 432 -41.41 36.71 2.82
CA SER A 432 -42.76 37.13 3.27
C SER A 432 -43.64 35.89 3.25
#